data_AF-A0A401W8Y2-F1
#
_entry.id   AF-A0A401W8Y2-F1
#
_cell.length_a   1.000
_cell.length_b   1.000
_cell.length_c   1.000
_cell.angle_alpha   90.00
_cell.angle_beta   90.00
_cell.angle_gamma   90.00
#
_symmetry.space_group_name_H-M   'P 1'
#
loop_
_entity.id
_entity.type
_entity.pdbx_description
1 polymer ?
#
loop_
_entity_poly.entity_id
_entity_poly.type
_entity_poly.pdbx_seq_one_letter_code
_entity_poly.pdbx_strand_id
1 'polypeptide(L)'
;MLPVEFQDSFTGYCAESALVSDQLWGIDAERPGQAPVSLDEALPHFAGAAMVSKMIREEGDPDHGQPTAPCAACQALIDRLGIDFVGA
;
A
#
# COMPACT_ATOMS: atom_id res chain seq x y z
N MET A 1 10.07 -8.60 20.02
CA MET A 1 10.25 -9.44 18.81
C MET A 1 8.99 -10.27 18.66
N LEU A 2 8.33 -10.21 17.51
CA LEU A 2 7.18 -11.06 17.20
C LEU A 2 7.64 -12.50 16.91
N PRO A 3 6.82 -13.53 17.20
CA PRO A 3 7.14 -14.93 16.84
C PRO A 3 7.33 -15.08 15.32
N VAL A 4 8.18 -16.04 14.89
CA VAL A 4 8.54 -16.24 13.47
C VAL A 4 7.31 -16.50 12.60
N GLU A 5 6.27 -17.17 13.12
CA GLU A 5 5.01 -17.37 12.39
C GLU A 5 4.20 -16.08 12.12
N PHE A 6 4.54 -14.98 12.80
CA PHE A 6 3.95 -13.65 12.59
C PHE A 6 4.94 -12.66 11.97
N GLN A 7 6.16 -13.11 11.65
CA GLN A 7 7.12 -12.37 10.87
C GLN A 7 6.86 -12.67 9.39
N ASP A 8 5.73 -12.18 8.87
CA ASP A 8 5.53 -12.22 7.43
C ASP A 8 6.70 -11.49 6.77
N SER A 9 7.41 -12.23 5.92
CA SER A 9 8.52 -11.67 5.18
C SER A 9 7.93 -10.64 4.23
N PHE A 10 8.14 -9.36 4.50
CA PHE A 10 7.90 -8.30 3.52
C PHE A 10 8.66 -8.69 2.26
N THR A 11 7.95 -9.26 1.29
CA THR A 11 8.59 -9.89 0.13
C THR A 11 9.14 -8.83 -0.82
N GLY A 12 8.83 -7.55 -0.58
CA GLY A 12 9.29 -6.42 -1.39
C GLY A 12 8.50 -6.22 -2.69
N TYR A 13 7.40 -6.95 -2.89
CA TYR A 13 6.62 -6.92 -4.13
C TYR A 13 5.12 -6.62 -3.92
N CYS A 14 4.75 -6.09 -2.75
CA CYS A 14 3.37 -5.68 -2.49
C CYS A 14 3.03 -4.43 -3.31
N ALA A 15 2.04 -4.55 -4.20
CA ALA A 15 1.58 -3.46 -5.05
C ALA A 15 1.06 -2.26 -4.23
N GLU A 16 0.50 -2.52 -3.05
CA GLU A 16 0.00 -1.52 -2.12
C GLU A 16 1.12 -0.61 -1.64
N SER A 17 2.24 -1.20 -1.22
CA SER A 17 3.41 -0.44 -0.74
C SER A 17 4.04 0.39 -1.85
N ALA A 18 4.08 -0.13 -3.08
CA ALA A 18 4.57 0.58 -4.25
C ALA A 18 3.64 1.77 -4.58
N LEU A 19 2.33 1.54 -4.61
CA LEU A 19 1.33 2.58 -4.90
C LEU A 19 1.39 3.71 -3.86
N VAL A 20 1.47 3.40 -2.56
CA VAL A 20 1.64 4.42 -1.51
C VAL A 20 2.95 5.18 -1.71
N SER A 21 4.05 4.48 -2.00
CA SER A 21 5.36 5.11 -2.23
C SER A 21 5.32 6.08 -3.41
N ASP A 22 4.64 5.73 -4.51
CA ASP A 22 4.47 6.60 -5.67
C ASP A 22 3.68 7.87 -5.32
N GLN A 23 2.64 7.77 -4.47
CA GLN A 23 1.89 8.93 -4.01
C GLN A 23 2.74 9.86 -3.14
N LEU A 24 3.50 9.30 -2.18
CA LEU A 24 4.41 10.09 -1.34
C LEU A 24 5.49 10.78 -2.18
N TRP A 25 6.05 10.06 -3.16
CA TRP A 25 7.01 10.62 -4.09
C TRP A 25 6.42 11.77 -4.92
N GLY A 26 5.16 11.65 -5.34
CA GLY A 26 4.43 12.73 -6.01
C GLY A 26 4.33 14.00 -5.17
N ILE A 27 3.99 13.88 -3.88
CA ILE A 27 3.93 15.02 -2.94
C ILE A 27 5.32 15.68 -2.80
N ASP A 28 6.37 14.87 -2.65
CA ASP A 28 7.74 15.37 -2.49
C ASP A 28 8.26 16.06 -3.75
N ALA A 29 7.86 15.59 -4.94
CA ALA A 29 8.22 16.21 -6.21
C ALA A 29 7.66 17.65 -6.33
N GLU A 30 6.55 17.97 -5.66
CA GLU A 30 5.99 19.33 -5.58
C GLU A 30 6.67 20.22 -4.54
N ARG A 31 7.56 19.67 -3.70
CA ARG A 31 8.25 20.35 -2.60
C ARG A 31 9.79 20.29 -2.72
N PRO A 32 10.38 20.75 -3.84
CA PRO A 32 11.81 20.61 -4.07
C PRO A 32 12.63 21.34 -3.00
N GLY A 33 13.67 20.66 -2.49
CA GLY A 33 14.57 21.20 -1.47
C GLY A 33 14.05 21.12 -0.03
N GLN A 34 12.86 20.57 0.18
CA GLN A 34 12.35 20.24 1.52
C GLN A 34 12.73 18.80 1.90
N ALA A 35 12.60 18.47 3.19
CA ALA A 35 12.69 17.09 3.63
C ALA A 35 11.50 16.27 3.08
N PRO A 36 11.69 14.97 2.82
CA PRO A 36 10.60 14.08 2.44
C PRO A 36 9.44 14.12 3.42
N VAL A 37 8.22 14.04 2.90
CA VAL A 37 7.00 14.05 3.69
C VAL A 37 6.94 12.83 4.61
N SER A 38 6.62 13.05 5.88
CA SER A 38 6.33 11.96 6.80
C SER A 38 4.94 11.38 6.54
N LEU A 39 4.68 10.15 7.00
CA LEU A 39 3.36 9.52 6.87
C LEU A 39 2.24 10.38 7.52
N ASP A 40 2.55 11.05 8.62
CA ASP A 40 1.60 11.88 9.36
C ASP A 40 1.25 13.16 8.58
N GLU A 41 2.24 13.76 7.93
CA GLU A 41 2.04 14.93 7.07
C GLU A 41 1.30 14.57 5.77
N ALA A 42 1.37 13.31 5.33
CA ALA A 42 0.69 12.83 4.13
C ALA A 42 -0.79 12.47 4.37
N LEU A 43 -1.27 12.39 5.62
CA LEU A 43 -2.67 12.02 5.92
C LEU A 43 -3.72 12.83 5.14
N PRO A 44 -3.59 14.17 4.96
CA PRO A 44 -4.57 14.94 4.19
C PRO A 44 -4.65 14.53 2.71
N HIS A 45 -3.56 14.03 2.13
CA HIS A 45 -3.53 13.55 0.74
C HIS A 45 -4.38 12.29 0.54
N PHE A 46 -4.40 11.42 1.56
CA PHE A 46 -5.15 10.16 1.53
C PHE A 46 -6.58 10.26 2.09
N ALA A 47 -7.03 11.46 2.48
CA ALA A 47 -8.36 11.63 3.07
C ALA A 47 -9.47 11.23 2.08
N GLY A 48 -10.23 10.18 2.43
CA GLY A 48 -11.29 9.63 1.58
C GLY A 48 -10.78 8.79 0.40
N ALA A 49 -9.50 8.44 0.37
CA ALA A 49 -8.95 7.52 -0.61
C ALA A 49 -9.45 6.09 -0.36
N ALA A 50 -9.60 5.33 -1.45
CA ALA A 50 -9.89 3.90 -1.40
C ALA A 50 -8.88 3.12 -2.25
N MET A 51 -8.54 1.91 -1.81
CA MET A 51 -7.57 1.02 -2.45
C MET A 51 -8.17 -0.37 -2.65
N VAL A 52 -7.90 -0.98 -3.81
CA VAL A 52 -8.21 -2.39 -4.10
C VAL A 52 -6.96 -3.06 -4.65
N SER A 53 -6.72 -4.30 -4.24
CA SER A 53 -5.66 -5.13 -4.79
C SER A 53 -6.25 -6.29 -5.58
N LYS A 54 -5.67 -6.56 -6.74
CA LYS A 54 -6.08 -7.66 -7.63
C LYS A 54 -4.87 -8.46 -8.09
N MET A 55 -5.06 -9.76 -8.26
CA MET A 55 -4.00 -10.64 -8.74
C MET A 55 -3.75 -10.42 -10.24
N ILE A 56 -2.48 -10.23 -10.61
CA ILE A 56 -2.03 -10.18 -12.00
C ILE A 56 -1.35 -11.52 -12.31
N ARG A 57 -1.99 -12.32 -13.16
CA ARG A 57 -1.55 -13.66 -13.59
C ARG A 57 -1.50 -13.76 -15.12
N GLU A 58 -0.98 -14.85 -15.66
CA GLU A 58 -0.99 -15.12 -17.10
C GLU A 58 -2.42 -15.20 -17.67
N GLU A 59 -2.55 -14.95 -18.98
CA GLU A 59 -3.82 -15.08 -19.70
C GLU A 59 -4.37 -16.51 -19.56
N GLY A 60 -5.62 -16.63 -19.11
CA GLY A 60 -6.29 -17.90 -18.89
C GLY A 60 -6.15 -18.46 -17.47
N ASP A 61 -5.38 -17.81 -16.59
CA ASP A 61 -5.38 -18.14 -15.17
C ASP A 61 -6.70 -17.71 -14.50
N PRO A 62 -7.40 -18.61 -13.80
CA PRO A 62 -8.72 -18.32 -13.19
C PRO A 62 -8.66 -17.26 -12.08
N ASP A 63 -7.50 -17.07 -11.46
CA ASP A 63 -7.28 -16.11 -10.39
C ASP A 63 -6.91 -14.72 -10.93
N HIS A 64 -6.67 -14.57 -12.24
CA HIS A 64 -6.41 -13.28 -12.84
C HIS A 64 -7.56 -12.28 -12.60
N GLY A 65 -7.23 -11.10 -12.07
CA GLY A 65 -8.19 -10.03 -11.80
C GLY A 65 -9.08 -10.27 -10.58
N GLN A 66 -8.97 -11.41 -9.89
CA GLN A 66 -9.64 -11.62 -8.61
C GLN A 66 -9.02 -10.71 -7.55
N PRO A 67 -9.85 -10.19 -6.62
CA PRO A 67 -9.33 -9.42 -5.51
C PRO A 67 -8.41 -10.25 -4.61
N THR A 68 -7.47 -9.57 -3.97
CA THR A 68 -6.62 -10.17 -2.93
C THR A 68 -6.55 -9.25 -1.73
N ALA A 69 -6.50 -9.84 -0.54
CA ALA A 69 -6.22 -9.10 0.68
C ALA A 69 -4.76 -8.61 0.69
N PRO A 70 -4.48 -7.44 1.29
CA PRO A 70 -3.11 -6.98 1.49
C PRO A 70 -2.44 -7.86 2.56
N CYS A 71 -1.11 -7.93 2.54
CA CYS A 71 -0.37 -8.57 3.62
C CYS A 71 -0.49 -7.76 4.92
N ALA A 72 -0.18 -8.36 6.07
CA ALA A 72 -0.33 -7.72 7.38
C ALA A 72 0.41 -6.37 7.49
N ALA A 73 1.60 -6.26 6.87
CA ALA A 73 2.38 -5.02 6.85
C ALA A 73 1.71 -3.92 5.99
N CYS A 74 1.18 -4.29 4.82
CA CYS A 74 0.49 -3.32 3.96
C CYS A 74 -0.86 -2.90 4.57
N GLN A 75 -1.58 -3.82 5.22
CA GLN A 75 -2.79 -3.46 5.96
C GLN A 75 -2.48 -2.42 7.04
N ALA A 76 -1.43 -2.64 7.84
CA ALA A 76 -1.04 -1.68 8.88
C ALA A 76 -0.67 -0.30 8.31
N LEU A 77 -0.03 -0.24 7.13
CA LEU A 77 0.28 1.01 6.44
C LEU A 77 -0.98 1.72 5.93
N ILE A 78 -1.89 0.98 5.28
CA ILE A 78 -3.18 1.47 4.78
C ILE A 78 -4.01 2.05 5.94
N ASP A 79 -4.11 1.31 7.06
CA ASP A 79 -4.82 1.73 8.26
C ASP A 79 -4.20 3.00 8.86
N ARG A 80 -2.86 3.07 8.92
CA ARG A 80 -2.14 4.25 9.44
C ARG A 80 -2.42 5.51 8.64
N LEU A 81 -2.56 5.36 7.32
CA LEU A 81 -2.84 6.43 6.36
C LEU A 81 -4.34 6.77 6.24
N GLY A 82 -5.22 5.96 6.84
CA GLY A 82 -6.67 6.16 6.78
C GLY A 82 -7.28 5.89 5.40
N ILE A 83 -6.63 5.03 4.60
CA ILE A 83 -7.12 4.61 3.28
C ILE A 83 -8.15 3.49 3.48
N ASP A 84 -9.30 3.59 2.81
CA ASP A 84 -10.31 2.53 2.84
C ASP A 84 -9.91 1.38 1.90
N PHE A 85 -9.75 0.16 2.42
CA PHE A 85 -9.45 -0.99 1.57
C PHE A 85 -10.76 -1.64 1.10
N VAL A 86 -11.04 -1.52 -0.21
CA VAL A 86 -12.25 -2.02 -0.83
C VAL A 86 -11.94 -3.25 -1.69
N GLY A 87 -12.75 -4.30 -1.54
CA GLY A 87 -12.64 -5.50 -2.36
C GLY A 87 -12.04 -6.72 -1.68
N ALA A 88 -12.01 -6.78 -0.34
CA ALA A 88 -11.95 -8.07 0.35
C ALA A 88 -13.30 -8.81 0.26
#